data_AF-A0A4W5PTN9-F1
#
_entry.id   AF-A0A4W5PTN9-F1
#
_cell.length_a   1.000
_cell.length_b   1.000
_cell.length_c   1.000
_cell.angle_alpha   90.00
_cell.angle_beta   90.00
_cell.angle_gamma   90.00
#
_symmetry.space_group_name_H-M   'P 1'
#
loop_
_entity.id
_entity.type
_entity.pdbx_description
1 polymer ?
#
loop_
_entity_poly.entity_id
_entity_poly.type
_entity_poly.pdbx_seq_one_letter_code
_entity_poly.pdbx_strand_id
1 'polypeptide(L)'
;MKNKHSDKPEPDMITVFVGTWNMGNASPPNSIASWFQCKGQGKTRDDTADHIPHDIYVIGTQEDPLGEKEWIDTLKGALRGTTNISFKQVSYYLNTQCQFPGYILSLVLDYKAL
;
A
#
# COMPACT_ATOMS: atom_id res chain seq x y z
N MET A 1 -13.61 -11.44 -26.45
CA MET A 1 -14.27 -10.61 -25.41
C MET A 1 -13.88 -9.17 -25.66
N LYS A 2 -14.85 -8.27 -25.91
CA LYS A 2 -14.54 -6.84 -26.02
C LYS A 2 -14.37 -6.32 -24.59
N ASN A 3 -13.14 -6.08 -24.17
CA ASN A 3 -12.90 -5.31 -22.94
C ASN A 3 -13.59 -3.96 -23.14
N LYS A 4 -14.62 -3.72 -22.36
CA LYS A 4 -15.33 -2.45 -22.34
C LYS A 4 -14.40 -1.50 -21.61
N HIS A 5 -13.58 -0.77 -22.37
CA HIS A 5 -12.83 0.37 -21.84
C HIS A 5 -13.83 1.28 -21.15
N SER A 6 -13.54 1.67 -19.91
CA SER A 6 -14.45 2.52 -19.14
C SER A 6 -14.73 3.83 -19.92
N ASP A 7 -15.94 4.38 -19.85
CA ASP A 7 -16.28 5.68 -20.47
C ASP A 7 -15.57 6.88 -19.79
N LYS A 8 -14.68 6.61 -18.83
CA LYS A 8 -13.91 7.63 -18.12
C LYS A 8 -12.66 7.96 -18.93
N PRO A 9 -12.26 9.25 -19.00
CA PRO A 9 -10.99 9.62 -19.59
C PRO A 9 -9.87 8.88 -18.88
N GLU A 10 -8.95 8.31 -19.65
CA GLU A 10 -7.74 7.71 -19.10
C GLU A 10 -6.91 8.80 -18.40
N PRO A 11 -6.33 8.51 -17.23
CA PRO A 11 -5.51 9.48 -16.53
C PRO A 11 -4.15 9.64 -17.21
N ASP A 12 -3.78 10.88 -17.55
CA ASP A 12 -2.45 11.20 -18.10
C ASP A 12 -1.34 11.12 -17.03
N MET A 13 -1.71 11.24 -15.75
CA MET A 13 -0.82 11.14 -14.60
C MET A 13 -1.49 10.36 -13.48
N ILE A 14 -0.70 9.55 -12.79
CA ILE A 14 -1.10 8.84 -11.58
C ILE A 14 -0.11 9.10 -10.46
N THR A 15 -0.56 8.90 -9.23
CA THR A 15 0.27 8.99 -8.03
C THR A 15 0.50 7.60 -7.44
N VAL A 16 1.76 7.30 -7.13
CA VAL A 16 2.17 6.01 -6.55
C VAL A 16 2.81 6.26 -5.19
N PHE A 17 2.26 5.63 -4.16
CA PHE A 17 2.91 5.52 -2.86
C PHE A 17 3.82 4.31 -2.84
N VAL A 18 5.04 4.48 -2.32
CA VAL A 18 5.99 3.38 -2.10
C VAL A 18 6.44 3.41 -0.65
N GLY A 19 6.11 2.36 0.10
CA GLY A 19 6.54 2.18 1.48
C GLY A 19 7.42 0.94 1.60
N THR A 20 8.54 1.05 2.31
CA THR A 20 9.34 -0.09 2.76
C THR A 20 9.45 -0.09 4.27
N TRP A 21 9.27 -1.24 4.92
CA TRP A 21 9.39 -1.34 6.37
C TRP A 21 9.93 -2.70 6.83
N ASN A 22 11.09 -2.66 7.51
CA ASN A 22 11.56 -3.76 8.34
C ASN A 22 10.85 -3.73 9.70
N MET A 23 10.01 -4.74 9.91
CA MET A 23 9.16 -4.90 11.10
C MET A 23 9.91 -5.55 12.27
N GLY A 24 11.12 -6.08 12.05
CA GLY A 24 11.96 -6.67 13.10
C GLY A 24 11.28 -7.85 13.79
N ASN A 25 10.47 -8.61 13.06
CA ASN A 25 9.69 -9.75 13.57
C ASN A 25 8.70 -9.37 14.69
N ALA A 26 8.26 -8.11 14.73
CA ALA A 26 7.29 -7.59 15.69
C ALA A 26 5.98 -7.16 14.99
N SER A 27 4.85 -7.36 15.67
CA SER A 27 3.55 -6.94 15.15
C SER A 27 3.50 -5.41 14.97
N PRO A 28 2.81 -4.92 13.93
CA PRO A 28 2.68 -3.49 13.71
C PRO A 28 1.85 -2.83 14.81
N PRO A 29 2.04 -1.52 15.06
CA PRO A 29 1.21 -0.79 16.01
C PRO A 29 -0.23 -0.68 15.50
N ASN A 30 -1.16 -0.35 16.41
CA ASN A 30 -2.59 -0.21 16.09
C ASN A 30 -2.90 0.80 14.97
N SER A 31 -2.02 1.77 14.75
CA SER A 31 -2.16 2.75 13.67
C SER A 31 -0.83 2.97 12.95
N ILE A 32 -0.88 2.80 11.64
CA ILE A 32 0.22 3.07 10.70
C ILE A 32 -0.17 4.17 9.69
N ALA A 33 -1.20 4.98 10.01
CA ALA A 33 -1.77 5.99 9.12
C ALA A 33 -0.75 7.05 8.65
N SER A 34 0.13 7.49 9.55
CA SER A 34 1.17 8.48 9.26
C SER A 34 2.10 8.03 8.13
N TRP A 35 2.33 6.72 7.99
CA TRP A 35 3.14 6.16 6.93
C TRP A 35 2.51 6.41 5.55
N PHE A 36 1.22 6.14 5.40
CA PHE A 36 0.47 6.38 4.15
C PHE A 36 0.23 7.86 3.83
N GLN A 37 0.31 8.73 4.84
CA GLN A 37 0.21 10.18 4.70
C GLN A 37 1.58 10.85 4.49
N CYS A 38 2.67 10.08 4.44
CA CYS A 38 4.04 10.60 4.33
C CYS A 38 4.38 11.64 5.42
N LYS A 39 3.96 11.37 6.67
CA LYS A 39 4.25 12.20 7.84
C LYS A 39 5.43 11.64 8.62
N GLY A 40 6.32 12.52 9.07
CA GLY A 40 7.53 12.15 9.78
C GLY A 40 8.66 13.12 9.49
N GLN A 41 9.85 12.59 9.26
CA GLN A 41 11.05 13.38 8.97
C GLN A 41 11.40 13.36 7.47
N GLY A 42 12.16 14.36 7.03
CA GLY A 42 12.62 14.49 5.66
C GLY A 42 11.62 15.22 4.76
N LYS A 43 11.51 14.81 3.49
CA LYS A 43 10.57 15.39 2.54
C LYS A 43 9.18 14.80 2.77
N THR A 44 8.34 15.54 3.48
CA THR A 44 6.98 15.12 3.82
C THR A 44 5.96 15.66 2.82
N ARG A 45 4.76 15.08 2.87
CA ARG A 45 3.60 15.55 2.12
C ARG A 45 2.93 16.70 2.87
N ASP A 46 2.52 17.71 2.12
CA ASP A 46 1.76 18.86 2.64
C ASP A 46 0.44 18.41 3.28
N ASP A 47 0.05 19.04 4.40
CA ASP A 47 -1.14 18.69 5.18
C ASP A 47 -2.45 18.84 4.39
N THR A 48 -2.50 19.76 3.43
CA THR A 48 -3.70 19.96 2.60
C THR A 48 -3.97 18.78 1.66
N ALA A 49 -2.96 17.94 1.41
CA ALA A 49 -3.05 16.81 0.51
C ALA A 49 -3.38 15.50 1.23
N ASP A 50 -3.58 15.49 2.54
CA ASP A 50 -3.81 14.28 3.34
C ASP A 50 -5.09 13.53 2.96
N HIS A 51 -6.08 14.24 2.41
CA HIS A 51 -7.34 13.68 1.95
C HIS A 51 -7.29 13.19 0.50
N ILE A 52 -6.19 13.43 -0.22
CA ILE A 52 -6.03 13.03 -1.61
C ILE A 52 -5.40 11.62 -1.62
N PRO A 53 -6.15 10.56 -1.92
CA PRO A 53 -5.60 9.21 -1.99
C PRO A 53 -4.56 9.11 -3.12
N HIS A 54 -3.57 8.24 -2.94
CA HIS A 54 -2.76 7.81 -4.06
C HIS A 54 -3.55 6.84 -4.95
N ASP A 55 -3.25 6.80 -6.25
CA ASP A 55 -3.86 5.85 -7.18
C ASP A 55 -3.40 4.43 -6.88
N ILE A 56 -2.11 4.26 -6.60
CA ILE A 56 -1.50 2.97 -6.30
C ILE A 56 -0.70 3.06 -5.00
N TYR A 57 -0.84 2.04 -4.15
CA TYR A 57 0.03 1.84 -2.99
C TYR A 57 0.84 0.57 -3.17
N VAL A 58 2.17 0.71 -3.13
CA VAL A 58 3.14 -0.39 -3.17
C VAL A 58 3.79 -0.49 -1.80
N ILE A 59 3.60 -1.61 -1.13
CA ILE A 59 4.12 -1.85 0.22
C ILE A 59 5.10 -3.01 0.15
N GLY A 60 6.32 -2.78 0.64
CA GLY A 60 7.38 -3.77 0.82
C GLY A 60 7.65 -4.00 2.31
N THR A 61 7.30 -5.16 2.87
CA THR A 61 7.67 -5.49 4.25
C THR A 61 8.83 -6.46 4.33
N GLN A 62 9.44 -6.44 5.50
CA GLN A 62 10.69 -7.09 5.80
C GLN A 62 10.67 -7.65 7.22
N GLU A 63 11.07 -8.91 7.45
CA GLU A 63 10.92 -9.57 8.76
C GLU A 63 9.49 -9.41 9.30
N ASP A 64 8.50 -9.57 8.42
CA ASP A 64 7.09 -9.45 8.77
C ASP A 64 6.63 -10.73 9.48
N PRO A 65 6.18 -10.66 10.75
CA PRO A 65 5.69 -11.81 11.47
C PRO A 65 4.25 -12.19 11.08
N LEU A 66 3.55 -11.34 10.33
CA LEU A 66 2.13 -11.53 10.01
C LEU A 66 1.94 -12.43 8.77
N GLY A 67 0.81 -13.13 8.75
CA GLY A 67 0.37 -13.85 7.55
C GLY A 67 -0.19 -12.90 6.49
N GLU A 68 -0.16 -13.32 5.22
CA GLU A 68 -0.66 -12.56 4.05
C GLU A 68 -2.00 -11.85 4.33
N LYS A 69 -3.00 -12.63 4.74
CA LYS A 69 -4.37 -12.14 4.95
C LYS A 69 -4.43 -11.08 6.04
N GLU A 70 -3.78 -11.33 7.17
CA GLU A 70 -3.77 -10.42 8.30
C GLU A 70 -3.12 -9.09 7.91
N TRP A 71 -1.97 -9.15 7.23
CA TRP A 71 -1.29 -7.94 6.77
C TRP A 71 -2.11 -7.16 5.73
N ILE A 72 -2.73 -7.83 4.76
CA ILE A 72 -3.62 -7.18 3.79
C ILE A 72 -4.81 -6.50 4.48
N ASP A 73 -5.41 -7.14 5.48
CA ASP A 73 -6.54 -6.58 6.23
C ASP A 73 -6.09 -5.35 7.04
N THR A 74 -4.91 -5.38 7.66
CA THR A 74 -4.30 -4.21 8.32
C THR A 74 -4.11 -3.05 7.34
N LEU A 75 -3.55 -3.31 6.15
CA LEU A 75 -3.29 -2.30 5.13
C LEU A 75 -4.59 -1.68 4.58
N LYS A 76 -5.56 -2.51 4.22
CA LYS A 76 -6.88 -2.04 3.77
C LYS A 76 -7.61 -1.26 4.85
N GLY A 77 -7.53 -1.71 6.11
CA GLY A 77 -8.11 -1.01 7.26
C GLY A 77 -7.49 0.37 7.47
N ALA A 78 -6.16 0.47 7.45
CA ALA A 78 -5.44 1.72 7.59
C ALA A 78 -5.74 2.71 6.45
N LEU A 79 -5.71 2.24 5.19
CA LEU A 79 -6.03 3.07 4.03
C LEU A 79 -7.49 3.53 4.02
N ARG A 80 -8.43 2.66 4.42
CA ARG A 80 -9.84 3.05 4.57
C ARG A 80 -10.00 4.09 5.68
N GLY A 81 -9.25 3.97 6.77
CA GLY A 81 -9.26 4.96 7.86
C GLY A 81 -8.76 6.34 7.45
N THR A 82 -7.78 6.43 6.56
CA THR A 82 -7.20 7.71 6.11
C THR A 82 -7.93 8.32 4.91
N THR A 83 -8.38 7.50 3.97
CA THR A 83 -8.93 7.97 2.67
C THR A 83 -10.45 7.79 2.54
N ASN A 84 -11.08 7.03 3.44
CA ASN A 84 -12.47 6.57 3.32
C ASN A 84 -12.77 5.75 2.03
N ILE A 85 -11.73 5.15 1.43
CA ILE A 85 -11.83 4.35 0.20
C ILE A 85 -11.51 2.89 0.48
N SER A 86 -12.22 1.99 -0.19
CA SER A 86 -11.95 0.55 -0.17
C SER A 86 -11.07 0.15 -1.34
N PHE A 87 -9.78 -0.06 -1.08
CA PHE A 87 -8.81 -0.48 -2.08
C PHE A 87 -8.91 -1.97 -2.42
N LYS A 88 -8.63 -2.31 -3.69
CA LYS A 88 -8.54 -3.68 -4.16
C LYS A 88 -7.09 -4.15 -4.17
N GLN A 89 -6.87 -5.39 -3.76
CA GLN A 89 -5.58 -6.06 -3.91
C GLN A 89 -5.40 -6.47 -5.36
N VAL A 90 -4.31 -5.99 -5.97
CA VAL A 90 -3.93 -6.31 -7.35
C VAL A 90 -2.97 -7.50 -7.37
N SER A 91 -1.95 -7.49 -6.50
CA SER A 91 -0.92 -8.53 -6.44
C SER A 91 -0.28 -8.60 -5.07
N TYR A 92 0.13 -9.79 -4.68
CA TYR A 92 0.94 -10.10 -3.50
C TYR A 92 2.01 -11.10 -3.92
N TYR A 93 3.27 -10.80 -3.65
CA TYR A 93 4.39 -11.67 -4.02
C TYR A 93 5.34 -11.85 -2.85
N LEU A 94 5.54 -13.10 -2.44
CA LEU A 94 6.49 -13.50 -1.42
C LEU A 94 7.76 -14.05 -2.08
N ASN A 95 8.89 -13.35 -1.91
CA ASN A 95 10.17 -13.87 -2.37
C ASN A 95 10.79 -14.79 -1.31
N THR A 96 10.85 -16.09 -1.58
CA THR A 96 11.48 -17.09 -0.70
C THR A 96 12.88 -17.51 -1.15
N GLN A 97 13.41 -16.94 -2.24
CA GLN A 97 14.62 -17.41 -2.92
C GLN A 97 15.84 -16.49 -2.73
N CYS A 98 15.75 -15.38 -2.00
CA CYS A 98 16.93 -14.58 -1.67
C CYS A 98 17.78 -15.26 -0.59
N GLN A 99 19.09 -15.36 -0.85
CA GLN A 99 20.11 -16.01 -0.01
C GLN A 99 20.30 -15.37 1.39
N PHE A 100 19.54 -14.32 1.69
CA PHE A 100 19.35 -13.75 3.02
C PHE A 100 17.90 -14.04 3.47
N PRO A 101 17.67 -14.81 4.54
CA PRO A 101 16.33 -15.04 5.05
C PRO A 101 15.77 -13.71 5.56
N GLY A 102 14.77 -13.15 4.87
CA GLY A 102 14.15 -11.93 5.36
C GLY A 102 13.05 -11.29 4.52
N TYR A 103 13.15 -11.21 3.18
CA TYR A 103 12.51 -10.10 2.45
C TYR A 103 12.10 -10.50 1.01
N ILE A 104 11.05 -10.01 0.33
CA ILE A 104 10.25 -8.78 0.41
C ILE A 104 8.83 -9.14 -0.03
N LEU A 105 7.83 -8.59 0.66
CA LEU A 105 6.45 -8.74 0.24
C LEU A 105 5.93 -7.49 -0.47
N SER A 106 5.74 -7.55 -1.80
CA SER A 106 5.16 -6.44 -2.57
C SER A 106 3.65 -6.58 -2.71
N LEU A 107 2.90 -5.83 -1.90
CA LEU A 107 1.45 -5.66 -2.07
C LEU A 107 1.18 -4.42 -2.91
N VAL A 108 0.38 -4.59 -3.98
CA VAL A 108 -0.12 -3.48 -4.78
C VAL A 108 -1.62 -3.32 -4.53
N LEU A 109 -2.02 -2.14 -4.06
CA LEU A 109 -3.42 -1.77 -3.85
C LEU A 109 -3.83 -0.67 -4.82
N ASP A 110 -4.96 -0.85 -5.51
CA ASP A 110 -5.52 0.10 -6.48
C ASP A 110 -7.01 0.32 -6.17
N TYR A 111 -7.46 1.58 -6.12
CA TYR A 111 -8.87 1.92 -5.92
C TYR A 111 -9.65 2.10 -7.24
N LYS A 112 -8.95 2.29 -8.36
CA LYS A 112 -9.53 2.49 -9.70
C LYS A 112 -9.62 1.21 -10.53
N ALA A 113 -9.20 0.06 -10.01
CA ALA A 113 -9.32 -1.24 -10.69
C ALA A 113 -10.79 -1.62 -11.01
N LEU A 114 -11.31 -1.08 -12.11
CA LEU A 114 -12.55 -1.40 -12.84
C LEU A 114 -12.34 -1.07 -14.32
#